data_AF-A0A6I9XLC6-F1
#
_entry.id   AF-A0A6I9XLC6-F1
#
_cell.length_a   1.000
_cell.length_b   1.000
_cell.length_c   1.000
_cell.angle_alpha   90.00
_cell.angle_beta   90.00
_cell.angle_gamma   90.00
#
_symmetry.space_group_name_H-M   'P 1'
#
loop_
_entity.id
_entity.type
_entity.pdbx_description
1 polymer ?
#
loop_
_entity_poly.entity_id
_entity_poly.type
_entity_poly.pdbx_seq_one_letter_code
_entity_poly.pdbx_strand_id
1 'polypeptide(L)'
;MKRAHPDYSSSDSELDEPIEVEKESADENGNLSSAPGSMSPNTTSQILARKRRRGIIEKRRRDRINNSLSELRRLVPSAFEKQGSAKLEKAEILQMTVDHLKMLHTAGGKGYFDAHALAMDYRSLGFRECLAEVARYLSIIEGLDSSDPLRVRLVSHLNNYASQREAASSSH
;
A
#
# COMPACT_ATOMS: atom_id res chain seq x y z
N MET A 1 37.33 23.22 2.44
CA MET A 1 36.44 22.25 3.11
C MET A 1 36.37 20.99 2.26
N LYS A 2 36.79 19.85 2.83
CA LYS A 2 36.69 18.51 2.23
C LYS A 2 35.24 18.03 2.29
N ARG A 3 34.67 17.57 1.17
CA ARG A 3 33.66 16.50 1.17
C ARG A 3 33.95 15.57 -0.01
N ALA A 4 34.38 14.36 0.36
CA ALA A 4 34.56 13.23 -0.51
C ALA A 4 33.19 12.66 -0.89
N HIS A 5 33.02 12.33 -2.17
CA HIS A 5 32.03 11.38 -2.65
C HIS A 5 32.72 10.01 -2.74
N PRO A 6 32.21 8.95 -2.10
CA PRO A 6 32.54 7.60 -2.49
C PRO A 6 31.42 7.01 -3.34
N ASP A 7 31.86 6.33 -4.39
CA ASP A 7 31.08 5.49 -5.30
C ASP A 7 30.28 4.43 -4.55
N TYR A 8 29.06 4.15 -5.02
CA TYR A 8 28.33 2.94 -4.63
C TYR A 8 28.13 2.07 -5.87
N SER A 9 29.14 1.23 -6.10
CA SER A 9 29.03 -0.01 -6.86
C SER A 9 28.92 -1.16 -5.86
N SER A 10 27.87 -1.97 -5.95
CA SER A 10 27.93 -3.36 -5.47
C SER A 10 26.75 -4.17 -6.01
N SER A 11 27.06 -5.07 -6.95
CA SER A 11 26.28 -6.28 -7.21
C SER A 11 26.40 -7.21 -6.01
N ASP A 12 25.29 -7.78 -5.57
CA ASP A 12 25.31 -8.90 -4.63
C ASP A 12 24.49 -10.07 -5.20
N SER A 13 25.22 -11.11 -5.58
CA SER A 13 24.72 -12.40 -6.03
C SER A 13 25.20 -13.42 -5.00
N GLU A 14 24.35 -13.77 -4.03
CA GLU A 14 24.66 -14.84 -3.09
C GLU A 14 24.28 -16.21 -3.70
N LEU A 15 25.32 -17.01 -3.94
CA LEU A 15 25.27 -18.43 -4.27
C LEU A 15 25.20 -19.21 -2.95
N ASP A 16 24.21 -20.10 -2.83
CA ASP A 16 24.01 -20.98 -1.67
C ASP A 16 24.98 -22.19 -1.79
N GLU A 17 25.94 -22.29 -0.87
CA GLU A 17 26.85 -23.46 -0.73
C GLU A 17 26.13 -24.62 0.00
N PRO A 18 26.24 -25.87 -0.46
CA PRO A 18 25.73 -27.02 0.27
C PRO A 18 26.66 -27.41 1.42
N ILE A 19 26.13 -27.37 2.64
CA ILE A 19 26.78 -27.87 3.87
C ILE A 19 27.07 -29.38 3.76
N GLU A 20 28.36 -29.72 3.73
CA GLU A 20 28.89 -31.06 4.01
C GLU A 20 28.85 -31.31 5.52
N VAL A 21 28.30 -32.46 5.93
CA VAL A 21 28.45 -32.95 7.31
C VAL A 21 29.19 -34.28 7.25
N GLU A 22 30.41 -34.21 7.76
CA GLU A 22 31.33 -35.31 8.02
C GLU A 22 30.66 -36.44 8.81
N LYS A 23 30.94 -37.69 8.41
CA LYS A 23 30.52 -38.88 9.13
C LYS A 23 31.76 -39.62 9.62
N GLU A 24 31.99 -39.51 10.92
CA GLU A 24 33.04 -40.21 11.66
C GLU A 24 32.76 -41.72 11.73
N SER A 25 33.86 -42.47 11.62
CA SER A 25 34.13 -43.90 11.89
C SER A 25 33.61 -44.39 13.26
N ALA A 26 33.53 -45.67 13.65
CA ALA A 26 33.88 -47.00 13.14
C ALA A 26 32.93 -48.01 13.83
N ASP A 27 32.76 -49.21 13.25
CA ASP A 27 33.05 -50.50 13.91
C ASP A 27 32.39 -51.68 13.17
N GLU A 28 33.21 -52.70 12.98
CA GLU A 28 32.92 -53.98 12.34
C GLU A 28 31.83 -54.78 13.06
N ASN A 29 31.07 -55.59 12.31
CA ASN A 29 31.17 -57.06 12.36
C ASN A 29 29.88 -57.68 11.81
N GLY A 30 29.97 -58.34 10.65
CA GLY A 30 28.85 -59.04 10.03
C GLY A 30 28.68 -60.44 10.58
N ASN A 31 27.46 -60.83 10.96
CA ASN A 31 27.04 -62.24 10.99
C ASN A 31 25.50 -62.43 11.09
N LEU A 32 24.97 -63.15 10.09
CA LEU A 32 23.80 -64.07 10.08
C LEU A 32 22.36 -63.56 10.34
N SER A 33 21.60 -63.62 9.25
CA SER A 33 20.35 -64.39 9.08
C SER A 33 19.27 -64.34 10.17
N SER A 34 18.08 -63.79 9.85
CA SER A 34 16.76 -64.48 9.84
C SER A 34 15.55 -63.52 9.96
N ALA A 35 14.53 -63.82 9.14
CA ALA A 35 13.09 -63.52 9.25
C ALA A 35 12.54 -62.15 8.78
N PRO A 36 11.53 -62.15 7.88
CA PRO A 36 10.68 -60.97 7.64
C PRO A 36 9.63 -60.90 8.75
N GLY A 37 10.01 -60.29 9.87
CA GLY A 37 9.08 -59.96 10.94
C GLY A 37 8.22 -58.76 10.53
N SER A 38 6.93 -59.02 10.33
CA SER A 38 5.85 -58.04 10.22
C SER A 38 5.96 -56.96 11.30
N MET A 39 6.53 -55.80 10.94
CA MET A 39 6.49 -54.61 11.78
C MET A 39 5.20 -53.86 11.46
N SER A 40 4.14 -54.23 12.18
CA SER A 40 2.97 -53.37 12.32
C SER A 40 3.48 -51.96 12.68
N PRO A 41 3.12 -50.90 11.93
CA PRO A 41 3.64 -49.58 12.22
C PRO A 41 3.10 -49.20 13.60
N ASN A 42 4.00 -49.04 14.57
CA ASN A 42 3.68 -48.64 15.93
C ASN A 42 2.77 -47.40 15.85
N THR A 43 1.47 -47.60 16.13
CA THR A 43 0.39 -46.63 15.83
C THR A 43 0.66 -45.29 16.51
N THR A 44 1.32 -45.33 17.66
CA THR A 44 1.80 -44.17 18.43
C THR A 44 2.82 -43.31 17.66
N SER A 45 3.80 -43.90 16.97
CA SER A 45 4.80 -43.15 16.19
C SER A 45 4.17 -42.44 14.98
N GLN A 46 3.20 -43.10 14.33
CA GLN A 46 2.40 -42.50 13.25
C GLN A 46 1.54 -41.33 13.76
N ILE A 47 0.94 -41.45 14.95
CA ILE A 47 0.13 -40.39 15.58
C ILE A 47 0.98 -39.18 15.94
N LEU A 48 2.17 -39.37 16.53
CA LEU A 48 3.10 -38.29 16.87
C LEU A 48 3.63 -37.58 15.61
N ALA A 49 3.96 -38.33 14.55
CA ALA A 49 4.37 -37.76 13.27
C ALA A 49 3.25 -36.93 12.59
N ARG A 50 2.00 -37.38 12.70
CA ARG A 50 0.82 -36.61 12.24
C ARG A 50 0.61 -35.35 13.08
N LYS A 51 0.76 -35.43 14.40
CA LYS A 51 0.67 -34.27 15.33
C LYS A 51 1.76 -33.23 15.04
N ARG A 52 3.01 -33.66 14.82
CA ARG A 52 4.12 -32.77 14.43
C ARG A 52 3.84 -32.07 13.10
N ARG A 53 3.39 -32.81 12.09
CA ARG A 53 2.99 -32.25 10.78
C ARG A 53 1.86 -31.22 10.93
N ARG A 54 0.81 -31.53 11.70
CA ARG A 54 -0.27 -30.59 12.03
C ARG A 54 0.26 -29.32 12.70
N GLY A 55 1.21 -29.45 13.64
CA GLY A 55 1.85 -28.32 14.30
C GLY A 55 2.62 -27.40 13.35
N ILE A 56 3.35 -27.97 12.38
CA ILE A 56 4.08 -27.20 11.36
C ILE A 56 3.11 -26.43 10.45
N ILE A 57 2.03 -27.08 10.01
CA ILE A 57 1.00 -26.45 9.16
C ILE A 57 0.34 -25.29 9.89
N GLU A 58 -0.04 -25.47 11.15
CA GLU A 58 -0.66 -24.42 11.95
C GLU A 58 0.31 -23.28 12.28
N LYS A 59 1.59 -23.57 12.51
CA LYS A 59 2.62 -22.53 12.65
C LYS A 59 2.67 -21.66 11.39
N ARG A 60 2.81 -22.28 10.20
CA ARG A 60 2.80 -21.55 8.91
C ARG A 60 1.52 -20.74 8.70
N ARG A 61 0.35 -21.27 9.10
CA ARG A 61 -0.92 -20.52 9.03
C ARG A 61 -0.87 -19.27 9.90
N ARG A 62 -0.44 -19.39 11.15
CA ARG A 62 -0.32 -18.26 12.09
C ARG A 62 0.68 -17.22 11.61
N ASP A 63 1.81 -17.65 11.06
CA ASP A 63 2.82 -16.75 10.50
C ASP A 63 2.24 -15.92 9.35
N ARG A 64 1.51 -16.55 8.41
CA ARG A 64 0.81 -15.81 7.34
C ARG A 64 -0.18 -14.78 7.88
N ILE A 65 -1.01 -15.15 8.87
CA ILE A 65 -1.99 -14.23 9.48
C ILE A 65 -1.28 -13.04 10.13
N ASN A 66 -0.20 -13.28 10.86
CA ASN A 66 0.56 -12.22 11.51
C ASN A 66 1.24 -11.31 10.49
N ASN A 67 1.77 -11.86 9.40
CA ASN A 67 2.35 -11.08 8.31
C ASN A 67 1.31 -10.17 7.66
N SER A 68 0.11 -10.70 7.35
CA SER A 68 -0.98 -9.89 6.80
C SER A 68 -1.42 -8.78 7.77
N LEU A 69 -1.49 -9.04 9.08
CA LEU A 69 -1.82 -8.00 10.06
C LEU A 69 -0.75 -6.89 10.15
N SER A 70 0.52 -7.25 10.04
CA SER A 70 1.63 -6.28 9.98
C SER A 70 1.59 -5.46 8.70
N GLU A 71 1.23 -6.09 7.58
CA GLU A 71 1.06 -5.39 6.31
C GLU A 71 -0.14 -4.43 6.34
N LEU A 72 -1.28 -4.87 6.88
CA LEU A 72 -2.46 -4.02 7.07
C LEU A 72 -2.14 -2.77 7.93
N ARG A 73 -1.37 -2.92 9.00
CA ARG A 73 -0.89 -1.77 9.79
C ARG A 73 -0.13 -0.74 8.97
N ARG A 74 0.67 -1.18 8.01
CA ARG A 74 1.48 -0.31 7.15
C ARG A 74 0.64 0.33 6.04
N LEU A 75 -0.33 -0.40 5.50
CA LEU A 75 -1.12 0.04 4.34
C LEU A 75 -2.31 0.92 4.72
N VAL A 76 -2.90 0.72 5.90
CA VAL A 76 -4.09 1.48 6.33
C VAL A 76 -3.63 2.78 7.00
N PRO A 77 -4.01 3.97 6.47
CA PRO A 77 -3.47 5.26 6.94
C PRO A 77 -3.63 5.49 8.44
N SER A 78 -4.84 5.26 8.96
CA SER A 78 -5.13 5.45 10.38
C SER A 78 -4.35 4.48 11.27
N ALA A 79 -4.09 3.25 10.80
CA ALA A 79 -3.32 2.25 11.55
C ALA A 79 -1.82 2.60 11.52
N PHE A 80 -1.34 3.13 10.38
CA PHE A 80 0.04 3.56 10.18
C PHE A 80 0.40 4.77 11.06
N GLU A 81 -0.49 5.76 11.16
CA GLU A 81 -0.30 6.93 12.03
C GLU A 81 -0.08 6.53 13.50
N LYS A 82 -0.72 5.44 13.94
CA LYS A 82 -0.57 4.93 15.31
C LYS A 82 0.65 4.03 15.52
N GLN A 83 1.50 3.82 14.51
CA GLN A 83 2.69 2.96 14.61
C GLN A 83 3.72 3.49 15.63
N GLY A 84 3.72 4.81 15.92
CA GLY A 84 4.54 5.44 16.96
C GLY A 84 3.93 5.40 18.38
N SER A 85 2.71 4.86 18.53
CA SER A 85 2.00 4.75 19.81
C SER A 85 2.07 3.32 20.37
N ALA A 86 1.30 3.05 21.43
CA ALA A 86 1.18 1.71 22.01
C ALA A 86 0.79 0.67 20.94
N LYS A 87 1.26 -0.57 21.14
CA LYS A 87 1.03 -1.70 20.22
C LYS A 87 -0.48 -1.93 20.02
N LEU A 88 -0.99 -1.55 18.83
CA LEU A 88 -2.38 -1.83 18.44
C LEU A 88 -2.78 -3.30 18.64
N GLU A 89 -4.03 -3.50 19.06
CA GLU A 89 -4.60 -4.83 19.19
C GLU A 89 -4.98 -5.40 17.81
N LYS A 90 -5.06 -6.73 17.69
CA LYS A 90 -5.43 -7.36 16.42
C LYS A 90 -6.84 -6.96 15.97
N ALA A 91 -7.77 -6.85 16.90
CA ALA A 91 -9.14 -6.42 16.62
C ALA A 91 -9.18 -4.96 16.12
N GLU A 92 -8.39 -4.07 16.73
CA GLU A 92 -8.29 -2.68 16.31
C GLU A 92 -7.76 -2.56 14.88
N ILE A 93 -6.67 -3.27 14.53
CA ILE A 93 -6.13 -3.29 13.16
C ILE A 93 -7.22 -3.69 12.16
N LEU A 94 -7.96 -4.77 12.46
CA LEU A 94 -9.03 -5.25 11.58
C LEU A 94 -10.17 -4.24 11.45
N GLN A 95 -10.57 -3.59 12.54
CA GLN A 95 -11.63 -2.58 12.53
C GLN A 95 -11.22 -1.38 11.67
N MET A 96 -10.01 -0.85 11.87
CA MET A 96 -9.46 0.27 11.10
C MET A 96 -9.36 -0.07 9.60
N THR A 97 -8.99 -1.30 9.27
CA THR A 97 -9.00 -1.79 7.88
C THR A 97 -10.42 -1.80 7.30
N VAL A 98 -11.40 -2.34 8.03
CA VAL A 98 -12.80 -2.39 7.55
C VAL A 98 -13.36 -0.99 7.33
N ASP A 99 -13.10 -0.05 8.24
CA ASP A 99 -13.56 1.33 8.10
C ASP A 99 -12.88 2.02 6.91
N HIS A 100 -11.61 1.76 6.67
CA HIS A 100 -10.93 2.23 5.46
C HIS A 100 -11.54 1.65 4.18
N LEU A 101 -11.87 0.35 4.15
CA LEU A 101 -12.53 -0.26 2.98
C LEU A 101 -13.94 0.29 2.75
N LYS A 102 -14.71 0.56 3.81
CA LYS A 102 -16.03 1.21 3.69
C LYS A 102 -15.93 2.63 3.13
N MET A 103 -14.93 3.39 3.59
CA MET A 103 -14.64 4.72 3.06
C MET A 103 -14.32 4.64 1.56
N LEU A 104 -13.44 3.73 1.16
CA LEU A 104 -13.09 3.49 -0.25
C LEU A 104 -14.32 3.12 -1.08
N HIS A 105 -15.17 2.24 -0.56
CA HIS A 105 -16.39 1.82 -1.26
C HIS A 105 -17.39 2.99 -1.42
N THR A 106 -17.54 3.83 -0.38
CA THR A 106 -18.41 5.01 -0.43
C THR A 106 -17.87 6.07 -1.38
N ALA A 107 -16.54 6.19 -1.50
CA ALA A 107 -15.84 7.05 -2.46
C ALA A 107 -15.81 6.46 -3.89
N GLY A 108 -16.63 5.45 -4.20
CA GLY A 108 -16.72 4.84 -5.53
C GLY A 108 -15.53 3.96 -5.90
N GLY A 109 -14.84 3.39 -4.92
CA GLY A 109 -13.63 2.57 -5.12
C GLY A 109 -12.40 3.40 -5.48
N LYS A 110 -12.53 4.73 -5.55
CA LYS A 110 -11.42 5.64 -5.74
C LYS A 110 -10.79 5.91 -4.38
N GLY A 111 -9.49 5.69 -4.30
CA GLY A 111 -8.67 5.85 -3.09
C GLY A 111 -8.83 7.19 -2.38
N TYR A 112 -8.05 7.37 -1.32
CA TYR A 112 -7.86 8.66 -0.62
C TYR A 112 -7.33 9.81 -1.52
N PHE A 113 -7.16 9.57 -2.82
CA PHE A 113 -6.70 10.52 -3.83
C PHE A 113 -7.31 10.14 -5.18
N ASP A 114 -8.50 10.65 -5.50
CA ASP A 114 -8.87 10.80 -6.91
C ASP A 114 -8.06 11.99 -7.46
N ALA A 115 -6.82 11.72 -7.86
CA ALA A 115 -5.92 12.71 -8.43
C ALA A 115 -6.56 13.41 -9.65
N HIS A 116 -7.48 12.74 -10.35
CA HIS A 116 -8.24 13.33 -11.44
C HIS A 116 -9.30 14.31 -10.93
N ALA A 117 -10.09 13.95 -9.91
CA ALA A 117 -11.03 14.89 -9.29
C ALA A 117 -10.30 16.11 -8.71
N LEU A 118 -9.19 15.90 -8.00
CA LEU A 118 -8.38 16.98 -7.46
C LEU A 118 -7.78 17.87 -8.57
N ALA A 119 -7.35 17.29 -9.69
CA ALA A 119 -6.87 18.05 -10.84
C ALA A 119 -7.99 18.86 -11.51
N MET A 120 -9.22 18.35 -11.54
CA MET A 120 -10.40 19.08 -12.01
C MET A 120 -10.69 20.28 -11.09
N ASP A 121 -10.64 20.08 -9.77
CA ASP A 121 -10.85 21.15 -8.77
C ASP A 121 -9.77 22.24 -8.85
N TYR A 122 -8.49 21.87 -8.98
CA TYR A 122 -7.43 22.85 -9.17
C TYR A 122 -7.56 23.60 -10.49
N ARG A 123 -8.04 22.93 -11.54
CA ARG A 123 -8.28 23.56 -12.84
C ARG A 123 -9.44 24.56 -12.79
N SER A 124 -10.52 24.27 -12.06
CA SER A 124 -11.64 25.19 -11.89
C SER A 124 -11.25 26.39 -11.02
N LEU A 125 -10.52 26.14 -9.93
CA LEU A 125 -9.98 27.17 -9.05
C LEU A 125 -9.05 28.13 -9.80
N GLY A 126 -8.05 27.62 -10.51
CA GLY A 126 -7.09 28.45 -11.25
C GLY A 126 -7.74 29.25 -12.40
N PHE A 127 -8.80 28.71 -13.02
CA PHE A 127 -9.58 29.48 -14.00
C PHE A 127 -10.30 30.66 -13.34
N ARG A 128 -10.90 30.46 -12.16
CA ARG A 128 -11.60 31.51 -11.43
C ARG A 128 -10.65 32.61 -10.93
N GLU A 129 -9.46 32.23 -10.47
CA GLU A 129 -8.39 33.17 -10.12
C GLU A 129 -7.95 34.00 -11.33
N CYS A 130 -7.71 33.35 -12.47
CA CYS A 130 -7.37 34.04 -13.72
C CYS A 130 -8.48 35.01 -14.17
N LEU A 131 -9.75 34.61 -14.09
CA LEU A 131 -10.89 35.48 -14.39
C LEU A 131 -10.92 36.71 -13.48
N ALA A 132 -10.75 36.52 -12.17
CA ALA A 132 -10.70 37.62 -11.20
C ALA A 132 -9.54 38.59 -11.53
N GLU A 133 -8.39 38.05 -11.91
CA GLU A 133 -7.23 38.84 -12.30
C GLU A 133 -7.45 39.60 -13.61
N VAL A 134 -8.12 39.01 -14.61
CA VAL A 134 -8.54 39.71 -15.83
C VAL A 134 -9.48 40.87 -15.49
N ALA A 135 -10.47 40.65 -14.62
CA ALA A 135 -11.37 41.72 -14.18
C ALA A 135 -10.61 42.84 -13.44
N ARG A 136 -9.62 42.48 -12.63
CA ARG A 136 -8.75 43.42 -11.92
C ARG A 136 -7.85 44.20 -12.88
N TYR A 137 -7.22 43.54 -13.85
CA TYR A 137 -6.38 44.14 -14.87
C TYR A 137 -7.15 45.20 -15.67
N LEU A 138 -8.35 44.84 -16.17
CA LEU A 138 -9.21 45.77 -16.90
C LEU A 138 -9.60 46.99 -16.06
N SER A 139 -9.75 46.83 -14.74
CA SER A 139 -10.11 47.92 -13.84
C SER A 139 -8.94 48.83 -13.48
N ILE A 140 -7.79 48.24 -13.12
CA ILE A 140 -6.68 48.94 -12.48
C ILE A 140 -5.64 49.39 -13.50
N ILE A 141 -5.39 48.58 -14.52
CA ILE A 141 -4.34 48.83 -15.52
C ILE A 141 -4.93 49.57 -16.73
N GLU A 142 -6.03 49.07 -17.28
CA GLU A 142 -6.68 49.67 -18.45
C GLU A 142 -7.63 50.82 -18.06
N GLY A 143 -7.94 50.99 -16.77
CA GLY A 143 -8.80 52.06 -16.27
C GLY A 143 -10.27 51.95 -16.75
N LEU A 144 -10.71 50.77 -17.20
CA LEU A 144 -12.08 50.57 -17.67
C LEU A 144 -13.04 50.53 -16.49
N ASP A 145 -14.05 51.40 -16.52
CA ASP A 145 -15.13 51.40 -15.53
C ASP A 145 -15.91 50.08 -15.56
N SER A 146 -16.54 49.75 -14.44
CA SER A 146 -17.50 48.68 -14.26
C SER A 146 -18.62 48.65 -15.32
N SER A 147 -19.02 49.79 -15.87
CA SER A 147 -20.02 49.89 -16.94
C SER A 147 -19.45 49.84 -18.35
N ASP A 148 -18.13 49.71 -18.51
CA ASP A 148 -17.50 49.64 -19.83
C ASP A 148 -18.02 48.42 -20.61
N PRO A 149 -18.51 48.60 -21.86
CA PRO A 149 -19.12 47.51 -22.62
C PRO A 149 -18.16 46.35 -22.92
N LEU A 150 -16.86 46.61 -23.08
CA LEU A 150 -15.86 45.58 -23.33
C LEU A 150 -15.62 44.77 -22.06
N ARG A 151 -15.40 45.45 -20.93
CA ARG A 151 -15.21 44.81 -19.62
C ARG A 151 -16.40 43.92 -19.25
N VAL A 152 -17.62 44.46 -19.34
CA VAL A 152 -18.85 43.72 -19.02
C VAL A 152 -19.00 42.47 -19.90
N ARG A 153 -18.79 42.62 -21.22
CA ARG A 153 -18.92 41.51 -22.16
C ARG A 153 -17.89 40.41 -21.90
N LEU A 154 -16.63 40.78 -21.69
CA LEU A 154 -15.54 39.82 -21.48
C LEU A 154 -15.69 39.07 -20.15
N VAL A 155 -15.91 39.79 -19.05
CA VAL A 155 -16.09 39.17 -17.73
C VAL A 155 -17.35 38.30 -17.69
N SER A 156 -18.45 38.74 -18.30
CA SER A 156 -19.66 37.93 -18.42
C SER A 156 -19.44 36.66 -19.25
N HIS A 157 -18.74 36.76 -20.38
CA HIS A 157 -18.41 35.61 -21.21
C HIS A 157 -17.57 34.58 -20.45
N LEU A 158 -16.52 35.01 -19.74
CA LEU A 158 -15.66 34.13 -18.95
C LEU A 158 -16.42 33.46 -17.79
N ASN A 159 -17.32 34.18 -17.12
CA ASN A 159 -18.17 33.60 -16.07
C ASN A 159 -19.12 32.54 -16.62
N ASN A 160 -19.81 32.82 -17.73
CA ASN A 160 -20.68 31.84 -18.38
C ASN A 160 -19.90 30.61 -18.85
N TYR A 161 -18.69 30.79 -19.36
CA TYR A 161 -17.82 29.68 -19.75
C TYR A 161 -17.36 28.84 -18.55
N ALA A 162 -17.03 29.48 -17.42
CA ALA A 162 -16.74 28.77 -16.17
C ALA A 162 -17.93 27.89 -15.74
N SER A 163 -19.12 28.47 -15.64
CA SER A 163 -20.33 27.74 -15.20
C SER A 163 -20.68 26.57 -16.12
N GLN A 164 -20.55 26.73 -17.44
CA GLN A 164 -20.79 25.63 -18.39
C GLN A 164 -19.78 24.48 -18.23
N ARG A 165 -18.51 24.81 -17.94
CA ARG A 165 -17.48 23.79 -17.70
C ARG A 165 -17.72 23.02 -16.40
N GLU A 166 -18.10 23.70 -15.31
CA GLU A 166 -18.42 23.03 -14.04
C GLU A 166 -19.64 22.10 -14.18
N ALA A 167 -20.64 22.50 -14.98
CA ALA A 167 -21.81 21.67 -15.24
C ALA A 167 -21.44 20.40 -16.05
N ALA A 168 -20.54 20.52 -17.02
CA ALA A 168 -20.08 19.39 -17.83
C ALA A 168 -19.14 18.42 -17.09
N SER A 169 -18.38 18.91 -16.10
CA SER A 169 -17.55 18.05 -15.24
C SER A 169 -18.35 17.31 -14.18
N SER A 170 -19.53 17.82 -13.83
CA SER A 170 -20.43 17.20 -12.84
C SER A 170 -21.33 16.10 -13.43
N SER A 171 -21.35 15.96 -14.77
CA SER A 171 -22.20 14.99 -15.49
C SER A 171 -21.49 13.68 -15.87
N HIS A 172 -20.26 13.47 -15.41
CA HIS A 172 -19.43 12.28 -15.69
C HIS A 172 -18.97 11.62 -14.39
#